data_AF-A0A9D5MMZ7-F1
#
_entry.id   AF-A0A9D5MMZ7-F1
#
_cell.length_a   1.000
_cell.length_b   1.000
_cell.length_c   1.000
_cell.angle_alpha   90.00
_cell.angle_beta   90.00
_cell.angle_gamma   90.00
#
_symmetry.space_group_name_H-M   'P 1'
#
loop_
_entity.id
_entity.type
_entity.pdbx_description
1 polymer ?
#
loop_
_entity_poly.entity_id
_entity_poly.type
_entity_poly.pdbx_seq_one_letter_code
_entity_poly.pdbx_strand_id
1 'polypeptide(L)'
;MSEKNKTMLKENKLKSFFKSEGYQYFEYAMMAFGGLGLEVLYAFWLEPLIYGHPMQEFTTAECIIHWTVTISTWLVVAFFIIKSARKNLGFQLKGTDKKWTLMGIIASIVLVGLMMVINYIDVGGLKIIYEFHRLGALKFVFQHLYYLAEVILFTLIIVFGQHALEKLFRKKNIPYGGIVVGLTWGLAHWFTKGSIWIGLEGIVLGFLFGAIYLFLGRDFKKTYLVLALTFII
;
A
#
# COMPACT_ATOMS: atom_id res chain seq x y z
N MET A 1 -38.06 6.34 -24.30
CA MET A 1 -36.71 6.91 -24.53
C MET A 1 -36.02 6.05 -25.59
N SER A 2 -35.59 6.62 -26.72
CA SER A 2 -34.98 5.86 -27.82
C SER A 2 -33.65 5.22 -27.39
N GLU A 3 -33.26 4.14 -28.07
CA GLU A 3 -32.00 3.42 -27.80
C GLU A 3 -30.78 4.34 -27.94
N LYS A 4 -30.80 5.23 -28.94
CA LYS A 4 -29.80 6.30 -29.14
C LYS A 4 -29.68 7.25 -27.93
N ASN A 5 -30.80 7.58 -27.27
CA ASN A 5 -30.80 8.41 -26.06
C ASN A 5 -30.24 7.65 -24.84
N LYS A 6 -30.44 6.34 -24.74
CA LYS A 6 -29.81 5.52 -23.69
C LYS A 6 -28.29 5.45 -23.86
N THR A 7 -27.81 5.29 -25.09
CA THR A 7 -26.37 5.25 -25.41
C THR A 7 -25.69 6.58 -25.12
N MET A 8 -26.23 7.70 -25.59
CA MET A 8 -25.69 9.03 -25.28
C MET A 8 -25.68 9.32 -23.77
N LEU A 9 -26.72 8.95 -23.04
CA LEU A 9 -26.77 9.14 -21.59
C LEU A 9 -25.68 8.32 -20.88
N LYS A 10 -25.42 7.09 -21.34
CA LYS A 10 -24.37 6.22 -20.81
C LYS A 10 -22.98 6.80 -21.09
N GLU A 11 -22.72 7.28 -22.30
CA GLU A 11 -21.47 7.93 -22.67
C GLU A 11 -21.20 9.20 -21.88
N ASN A 12 -22.21 10.04 -21.69
CA ASN A 12 -22.07 11.28 -20.92
C ASN A 12 -21.82 11.00 -19.43
N LYS A 13 -22.50 10.01 -18.85
CA LYS A 13 -22.22 9.56 -17.47
C LYS A 13 -20.80 9.02 -17.33
N LEU A 14 -20.32 8.26 -18.31
CA LEU A 14 -18.98 7.70 -18.30
C LEU A 14 -17.91 8.79 -18.40
N LYS A 15 -18.06 9.75 -19.33
CA LYS A 15 -17.18 10.93 -19.44
C LYS A 15 -17.16 11.78 -18.17
N SER A 16 -18.32 11.94 -17.52
CA SER A 16 -18.43 12.65 -16.24
C SER A 16 -17.73 11.91 -15.11
N PHE A 17 -17.83 10.57 -15.05
CA PHE A 17 -17.13 9.75 -14.06
C PHE A 17 -15.61 9.88 -14.17
N PHE A 18 -15.04 9.77 -15.37
CA PHE A 18 -13.60 9.92 -15.59
C PHE A 18 -13.08 11.33 -15.29
N LYS A 19 -13.95 12.35 -15.34
CA LYS A 19 -13.60 13.71 -14.93
C LYS A 19 -13.81 13.97 -13.43
N SER A 20 -14.46 13.05 -12.71
CA SER A 20 -14.74 13.23 -11.29
C SER A 20 -13.44 13.23 -10.48
N GLU A 21 -13.40 14.05 -9.42
CA GLU A 21 -12.28 14.03 -8.48
C GLU A 21 -12.05 12.64 -7.88
N GLY A 22 -13.12 11.86 -7.67
CA GLY A 22 -13.02 10.49 -7.15
C GLY A 22 -12.19 9.59 -8.07
N TYR A 23 -12.38 9.70 -9.39
CA TYR A 23 -11.56 8.96 -10.35
C TYR A 23 -10.11 9.44 -10.35
N GLN A 24 -9.86 10.74 -10.32
CA GLN A 24 -8.49 11.28 -10.26
C GLN A 24 -7.73 10.82 -9.00
N TYR A 25 -8.41 10.74 -7.84
CA TYR A 25 -7.85 10.12 -6.65
C TYR A 25 -7.56 8.63 -6.86
N PHE A 26 -8.44 7.90 -7.54
CA PHE A 26 -8.21 6.48 -7.85
C PHE A 26 -6.98 6.29 -8.75
N GLU A 27 -6.75 7.16 -9.73
CA GLU A 27 -5.55 7.16 -10.57
C GLU A 27 -4.28 7.27 -9.72
N TYR A 28 -4.23 8.18 -8.74
CA TYR A 28 -3.09 8.27 -7.82
C TYR A 28 -2.89 7.02 -6.96
N ALA A 29 -3.98 6.36 -6.54
CA ALA A 29 -3.87 5.08 -5.85
C ALA A 29 -3.26 3.99 -6.76
N MET A 30 -3.68 3.94 -8.04
CA MET A 30 -3.13 3.00 -9.02
C MET A 30 -1.70 3.35 -9.41
N MET A 31 -1.31 4.63 -9.45
CA MET A 31 0.08 5.04 -9.65
C MET A 31 0.96 4.59 -8.49
N ALA A 32 0.47 4.68 -7.24
CA ALA A 32 1.21 4.19 -6.07
C ALA A 32 1.39 2.67 -6.12
N PHE A 33 0.34 1.94 -6.51
CA PHE A 33 0.43 0.49 -6.75
C PHE A 33 1.37 0.13 -7.91
N GLY A 34 1.29 0.82 -9.04
CA GLY A 34 2.22 0.66 -10.15
C GLY A 34 3.66 0.95 -9.74
N GLY A 35 3.87 1.93 -8.85
CA GLY A 35 5.16 2.22 -8.21
C GLY A 35 5.71 1.03 -7.45
N LEU A 36 4.89 0.37 -6.62
CA LEU A 36 5.27 -0.89 -5.95
C LEU A 36 5.62 -1.97 -6.98
N GLY A 37 4.80 -2.09 -8.03
CA GLY A 37 5.01 -3.05 -9.11
C GLY A 37 6.31 -2.89 -9.91
N LEU A 38 7.01 -1.75 -9.83
CA LEU A 38 8.32 -1.59 -10.47
C LEU A 38 9.37 -2.55 -9.91
N GLU A 39 9.28 -2.90 -8.62
CA GLU A 39 10.15 -3.91 -8.01
C GLU A 39 9.98 -5.26 -8.71
N VAL A 40 8.76 -5.65 -9.04
CA VAL A 40 8.50 -6.92 -9.74
C VAL A 40 9.23 -6.96 -11.09
N LEU A 41 9.29 -5.82 -11.79
CA LEU A 41 10.05 -5.71 -13.03
C LEU A 41 11.56 -5.81 -12.80
N TYR A 42 12.07 -5.24 -11.71
CA TYR A 42 13.48 -5.37 -11.34
C TYR A 42 13.82 -6.82 -10.96
N ALA A 43 13.12 -7.35 -9.95
CA ALA A 43 13.38 -8.64 -9.33
C ALA A 43 13.22 -9.84 -10.26
N PHE A 44 12.21 -9.82 -11.15
CA PHE A 44 11.86 -11.00 -11.96
C PHE A 44 12.23 -10.87 -13.44
N TRP A 45 12.69 -9.70 -13.88
CA TRP A 45 13.03 -9.50 -15.29
C TRP A 45 14.37 -8.80 -15.51
N LEU A 46 14.52 -7.56 -15.05
CA LEU A 46 15.70 -6.76 -15.36
C LEU A 46 16.96 -7.30 -14.68
N GLU A 47 16.91 -7.54 -13.38
CA GLU A 47 18.08 -7.96 -12.61
C GLU A 47 18.50 -9.41 -12.90
N PRO A 48 17.58 -10.40 -13.03
CA PRO A 48 17.96 -11.73 -13.48
C PRO A 48 18.63 -11.72 -14.86
N LEU A 49 18.23 -10.82 -15.76
CA LEU A 49 18.86 -10.65 -17.07
C LEU A 49 20.28 -10.08 -16.96
N ILE A 50 20.52 -9.18 -15.99
CA ILE A 50 21.84 -8.56 -15.75
C ILE A 50 22.79 -9.52 -15.01
N TYR A 51 22.29 -10.19 -13.97
CA TYR A 51 23.11 -11.05 -13.11
C TYR A 51 23.27 -12.47 -13.67
N GLY A 52 22.33 -12.92 -14.52
CA GLY A 52 22.39 -14.23 -15.18
C GLY A 52 21.76 -15.37 -14.38
N HIS A 53 21.22 -15.09 -13.18
CA HIS A 53 20.55 -16.05 -12.30
C HIS A 53 19.31 -15.42 -11.66
N PRO A 54 18.33 -16.23 -11.21
CA PRO A 54 17.11 -15.71 -10.64
C PRO A 54 17.33 -15.08 -9.25
N MET A 55 16.38 -14.24 -8.80
CA MET A 55 16.47 -13.48 -7.53
C MET A 55 16.79 -14.35 -6.30
N GLN A 56 16.34 -15.60 -6.31
CA GLN A 56 16.58 -16.57 -5.23
C GLN A 56 18.07 -16.88 -5.02
N GLU A 57 18.89 -16.65 -6.04
CA GLU A 57 20.33 -16.91 -6.05
C GLU A 57 21.16 -15.64 -5.88
N PHE A 58 20.52 -14.49 -5.60
CA PHE A 58 21.25 -13.24 -5.42
C PHE A 58 22.25 -13.31 -4.28
N THR A 59 23.46 -12.86 -4.57
CA THR A 59 24.50 -12.62 -3.57
C THR A 59 24.08 -11.49 -2.63
N THR A 60 24.79 -11.36 -1.51
CA THR A 60 24.52 -10.28 -0.55
C THR A 60 24.66 -8.89 -1.20
N ALA A 61 25.63 -8.72 -2.11
CA ALA A 61 25.82 -7.46 -2.83
C ALA A 61 24.65 -7.16 -3.78
N GLU A 62 24.20 -8.17 -4.54
CA GLU A 62 23.07 -8.06 -5.46
C GLU A 62 21.77 -7.74 -4.70
N CYS A 63 21.52 -8.38 -3.55
CA CYS A 63 20.37 -8.03 -2.68
C CYS A 63 20.41 -6.58 -2.21
N ILE A 64 21.59 -6.07 -1.81
CA ILE A 64 21.74 -4.69 -1.33
C ILE A 64 21.53 -3.69 -2.48
N ILE A 65 22.07 -3.98 -3.67
CA ILE A 65 21.85 -3.17 -4.87
C ILE A 65 20.35 -3.12 -5.19
N HIS A 66 19.71 -4.29 -5.26
CA HIS A 66 18.28 -4.41 -5.51
C HIS A 66 17.46 -3.54 -4.53
N TRP A 67 17.66 -3.73 -3.22
CA TRP A 67 16.92 -2.95 -2.22
C TRP A 67 17.19 -1.46 -2.33
N THR A 68 18.44 -1.04 -2.62
CA THR A 68 18.80 0.38 -2.76
C THR A 68 18.11 1.02 -3.96
N VAL A 69 18.08 0.32 -5.11
CA VAL A 69 17.41 0.77 -6.33
C VAL A 69 15.91 0.87 -6.10
N THR A 70 15.30 -0.16 -5.50
CA THR A 70 13.87 -0.19 -5.20
C THR A 70 13.47 0.92 -4.23
N ILE A 71 14.21 1.11 -3.12
CA ILE A 71 13.98 2.20 -2.16
C ILE A 71 14.02 3.56 -2.87
N SER A 72 15.07 3.81 -3.65
CA SER A 72 15.24 5.07 -4.37
C SER A 72 14.09 5.33 -5.33
N THR A 73 13.69 4.31 -6.08
CA THR A 73 12.57 4.36 -7.02
C THR A 73 11.26 4.70 -6.30
N TRP A 74 10.95 3.99 -5.21
CA TRP A 74 9.72 4.21 -4.46
C TRP A 74 9.64 5.59 -3.80
N LEU A 75 10.76 6.08 -3.26
CA LEU A 75 10.81 7.44 -2.70
C LEU A 75 10.57 8.51 -3.77
N VAL A 76 11.17 8.34 -4.96
CA VAL A 76 10.95 9.23 -6.10
C VAL A 76 9.50 9.19 -6.57
N VAL A 77 8.93 8.00 -6.75
CA VAL A 77 7.52 7.84 -7.15
C VAL A 77 6.59 8.46 -6.12
N ALA A 78 6.78 8.18 -4.83
CA ALA A 78 5.98 8.75 -3.76
C ALA A 78 6.06 10.29 -3.75
N PHE A 79 7.26 10.85 -3.92
CA PHE A 79 7.46 12.29 -4.00
C PHE A 79 6.65 12.91 -5.15
N PHE A 80 6.74 12.32 -6.36
CA PHE A 80 6.01 12.82 -7.53
C PHE A 80 4.50 12.71 -7.37
N ILE A 81 4.00 11.58 -6.86
CA ILE A 81 2.58 11.37 -6.60
C ILE A 81 2.06 12.43 -5.62
N ILE A 82 2.73 12.62 -4.48
CA ILE A 82 2.30 13.59 -3.46
C ILE A 82 2.35 15.02 -4.02
N LYS A 83 3.42 15.38 -4.73
CA LYS A 83 3.58 16.70 -5.34
C LYS A 83 2.49 16.97 -6.39
N SER A 84 2.22 15.99 -7.25
CA SER A 84 1.20 16.08 -8.29
C SER A 84 -0.21 16.16 -7.70
N ALA A 85 -0.54 15.31 -6.74
CA ALA A 85 -1.85 15.33 -6.06
C ALA A 85 -2.09 16.66 -5.32
N ARG A 86 -1.06 17.23 -4.67
CA ARG A 86 -1.15 18.57 -4.06
C ARG A 86 -1.47 19.64 -5.09
N LYS A 87 -0.74 19.64 -6.20
CA LYS A 87 -0.89 20.65 -7.27
C LYS A 87 -2.24 20.55 -7.96
N ASN A 88 -2.69 19.33 -8.26
CA ASN A 88 -3.84 19.10 -9.14
C ASN A 88 -5.16 18.93 -8.37
N LEU A 89 -5.13 18.41 -7.14
CA LEU A 89 -6.34 18.09 -6.35
C LEU A 89 -6.41 18.83 -5.00
N GLY A 90 -5.44 19.69 -4.70
CA GLY A 90 -5.35 20.34 -3.39
C GLY A 90 -5.15 19.35 -2.23
N PHE A 91 -4.64 18.15 -2.53
CA PHE A 91 -4.47 17.07 -1.55
C PHE A 91 -3.59 17.49 -0.37
N GLN A 92 -3.95 17.08 0.85
CA GLN A 92 -3.17 17.32 2.05
C GLN A 92 -2.84 15.99 2.74
N LEU A 93 -1.62 15.87 3.25
CA LEU A 93 -1.21 14.70 4.04
C LEU A 93 -1.82 14.69 5.44
N LYS A 94 -2.18 15.88 5.94
CA LYS A 94 -2.81 16.02 7.25
C LYS A 94 -4.23 15.47 7.17
N GLY A 95 -4.60 14.67 8.16
CA GLY A 95 -5.96 14.17 8.27
C GLY A 95 -6.95 15.25 8.67
N THR A 96 -8.15 14.85 9.02
CA THR A 96 -9.16 15.77 9.55
C THR A 96 -8.67 16.41 10.85
N ASP A 97 -9.00 17.68 11.13
CA ASP A 97 -8.66 18.37 12.39
C ASP A 97 -9.33 17.75 13.64
N LYS A 98 -10.07 16.65 13.46
CA LYS A 98 -10.68 15.89 14.53
C LYS A 98 -9.59 15.33 15.44
N LYS A 99 -9.59 15.77 16.71
CA LYS A 99 -8.69 15.23 17.75
C LYS A 99 -8.87 13.72 17.86
N TRP A 100 -7.81 13.03 18.26
CA TRP A 100 -7.81 11.59 18.51
C TRP A 100 -9.00 11.22 19.39
N THR A 101 -9.77 10.22 18.97
CA THR A 101 -10.69 9.57 19.90
C THR A 101 -9.90 8.49 20.63
N LEU A 102 -9.99 8.44 21.96
CA LEU A 102 -9.35 7.39 22.76
C LEU A 102 -9.74 6.00 22.25
N MET A 103 -11.00 5.83 21.84
CA MET A 103 -11.51 4.60 21.22
C MET A 103 -10.83 4.27 19.89
N GLY A 104 -10.48 5.27 19.07
CA GLY A 104 -9.74 5.05 17.83
C GLY A 104 -8.30 4.60 18.07
N ILE A 105 -7.66 5.12 19.13
CA ILE A 105 -6.34 4.65 19.58
C ILE A 105 -6.43 3.19 20.02
N ILE A 106 -7.35 2.90 20.94
CA ILE A 106 -7.54 1.54 21.47
C ILE A 106 -7.84 0.56 20.34
N ALA A 107 -8.75 0.92 19.42
CA ALA A 107 -9.06 0.09 18.27
C ALA A 107 -7.83 -0.14 17.38
N SER A 108 -7.01 0.89 17.14
CA SER A 108 -5.78 0.74 16.35
C SER A 108 -4.77 -0.18 17.05
N ILE A 109 -4.61 -0.07 18.37
CA ILE A 109 -3.72 -0.95 19.17
C ILE A 109 -4.21 -2.40 19.11
N VAL A 110 -5.52 -2.64 19.27
CA VAL A 110 -6.10 -3.98 19.18
C VAL A 110 -5.89 -4.58 17.78
N LEU A 111 -6.09 -3.80 16.72
CA LEU A 111 -5.84 -4.26 15.35
C LEU A 111 -4.36 -4.56 15.09
N VAL A 112 -3.45 -3.72 15.59
CA VAL A 112 -2.00 -3.99 15.52
C VAL A 112 -1.65 -5.27 16.27
N GLY A 113 -2.18 -5.47 17.48
CA GLY A 113 -1.98 -6.69 18.26
C GLY A 113 -2.48 -7.94 17.53
N LEU A 114 -3.66 -7.85 16.89
CA LEU A 114 -4.19 -8.94 16.06
C LEU A 114 -3.26 -9.27 14.89
N MET A 115 -2.76 -8.26 14.17
CA MET A 115 -1.84 -8.46 13.04
C MET A 115 -0.50 -9.03 13.49
N MET A 116 0.01 -8.62 14.66
CA MET A 116 1.20 -9.22 15.25
C MET A 116 0.99 -10.69 15.60
N VAL A 117 -0.18 -11.08 16.10
CA VAL A 117 -0.50 -12.50 16.37
C VAL A 117 -0.54 -13.30 15.08
N ILE A 118 -1.18 -12.79 14.02
CA ILE A 118 -1.20 -13.43 12.70
C ILE A 118 0.24 -13.64 12.21
N ASN A 119 1.04 -12.57 12.20
CA ASN A 119 2.42 -12.64 11.74
C ASN A 119 3.29 -13.58 12.58
N TYR A 120 3.08 -13.61 13.89
CA TYR A 120 3.78 -14.53 14.79
C TYR A 120 3.49 -16.00 14.45
N ILE A 121 2.22 -16.32 14.14
CA ILE A 121 1.82 -17.67 13.76
C ILE A 121 2.46 -18.06 12.41
N ASP A 122 2.46 -17.15 11.44
CA ASP A 122 2.97 -17.41 10.10
C ASP A 122 4.50 -17.56 10.06
N VAL A 123 5.21 -16.71 10.80
CA VAL A 123 6.68 -16.73 10.87
C VAL A 123 7.20 -17.76 11.89
N GLY A 124 6.36 -18.16 12.86
CA GLY A 124 6.73 -19.07 13.95
C GLY A 124 7.49 -18.39 15.10
N GLY A 125 7.37 -17.07 15.23
CA GLY A 125 8.08 -16.26 16.23
C GLY A 125 7.93 -14.75 15.99
N LEU A 126 8.62 -13.93 16.80
CA LEU A 126 8.68 -12.49 16.54
C LEU A 126 9.47 -12.22 15.26
N LYS A 127 8.84 -11.59 14.26
CA LYS A 127 9.39 -11.38 12.93
C LYS A 127 10.75 -10.71 12.97
N ILE A 128 10.86 -9.62 13.73
CA ILE A 128 12.10 -8.85 13.86
C ILE A 128 13.28 -9.71 14.35
N ILE A 129 13.04 -10.63 15.29
CA ILE A 129 14.07 -11.53 15.81
C ILE A 129 14.40 -12.59 14.76
N TYR A 130 13.39 -13.19 14.15
CA TYR A 130 13.55 -14.22 13.13
C TYR A 130 14.35 -13.69 11.92
N GLU A 131 14.02 -12.51 11.44
CA GLU A 131 14.68 -11.87 10.30
C GLU A 131 16.12 -11.48 10.61
N PHE A 132 16.41 -11.00 11.82
CA PHE A 132 17.78 -10.69 12.23
C PHE A 132 18.67 -11.94 12.18
N HIS A 133 18.20 -13.07 12.71
CA HIS A 133 18.94 -14.33 12.67
C HIS A 133 19.13 -14.85 11.24
N ARG A 134 18.10 -14.74 10.39
CA ARG A 134 18.15 -15.24 9.01
C ARG A 134 19.06 -14.40 8.09
N LEU A 135 19.03 -13.08 8.25
CA LEU A 135 19.65 -12.15 7.30
C LEU A 135 21.04 -11.70 7.73
N GLY A 136 21.32 -11.71 9.04
CA GLY A 136 22.47 -11.03 9.62
C GLY A 136 22.32 -9.50 9.60
N ALA A 137 23.20 -8.81 10.33
CA ALA A 137 23.04 -7.38 10.61
C ALA A 137 22.93 -6.49 9.37
N LEU A 138 23.75 -6.74 8.33
CA LEU A 138 23.80 -5.88 7.15
C LEU A 138 22.50 -5.97 6.32
N LYS A 139 22.10 -7.18 5.92
CA LYS A 139 20.88 -7.38 5.13
C LYS A 139 19.64 -7.00 5.93
N PHE A 140 19.66 -7.21 7.25
CA PHE A 140 18.60 -6.79 8.14
C PHE A 140 18.34 -5.28 8.05
N VAL A 141 19.38 -4.44 8.12
CA VAL A 141 19.24 -2.97 8.03
C VAL A 141 18.64 -2.55 6.68
N PHE A 142 19.16 -3.08 5.57
CA PHE A 142 18.64 -2.73 4.24
C PHE A 142 17.20 -3.20 4.04
N GLN A 143 16.84 -4.39 4.52
CA GLN A 143 15.48 -4.89 4.46
C GLN A 143 14.50 -4.01 5.28
N HIS A 144 14.94 -3.45 6.40
CA HIS A 144 14.08 -2.57 7.20
C HIS A 144 13.93 -1.18 6.58
N LEU A 145 15.00 -0.63 5.96
CA LEU A 145 14.89 0.58 5.15
C LEU A 145 13.95 0.37 3.95
N TYR A 146 14.02 -0.82 3.36
CA TYR A 146 13.12 -1.25 2.30
C TYR A 146 11.66 -1.26 2.74
N TYR A 147 11.35 -1.87 3.90
CA TYR A 147 9.98 -1.85 4.45
C TYR A 147 9.47 -0.44 4.73
N LEU A 148 10.31 0.45 5.27
CA LEU A 148 9.94 1.84 5.48
C LEU A 148 9.57 2.55 4.17
N ALA A 149 10.31 2.28 3.08
CA ALA A 149 9.99 2.82 1.77
C ALA A 149 8.72 2.20 1.17
N GLU A 150 8.53 0.88 1.29
CA GLU A 150 7.34 0.16 0.84
C GLU A 150 6.06 0.75 1.45
N VAL A 151 6.10 0.96 2.77
CA VAL A 151 4.96 1.43 3.56
C VAL A 151 4.52 2.84 3.14
N ILE A 152 5.40 3.66 2.55
CA ILE A 152 5.01 4.97 1.99
C ILE A 152 4.02 4.77 0.85
N LEU A 153 4.37 3.99 -0.18
CA LEU A 153 3.50 3.75 -1.33
C LEU A 153 2.26 2.96 -0.92
N PHE A 154 2.41 1.97 -0.04
CA PHE A 154 1.30 1.22 0.54
C PHE A 154 0.28 2.14 1.22
N THR A 155 0.76 3.08 2.05
CA THR A 155 -0.09 4.08 2.71
C THR A 155 -0.74 5.02 1.69
N LEU A 156 -0.04 5.41 0.62
CA LEU A 156 -0.62 6.23 -0.44
C LEU A 156 -1.76 5.50 -1.18
N ILE A 157 -1.66 4.19 -1.43
CA ILE A 157 -2.77 3.40 -1.99
C ILE A 157 -3.99 3.50 -1.07
N ILE A 158 -3.82 3.30 0.24
CA ILE A 158 -4.92 3.39 1.20
C ILE A 158 -5.52 4.80 1.19
N VAL A 159 -4.68 5.83 1.31
CA VAL A 159 -5.15 7.22 1.43
C VAL A 159 -5.92 7.64 0.18
N PHE A 160 -5.34 7.45 -1.00
CA PHE A 160 -5.98 7.85 -2.24
C PHE A 160 -7.18 6.97 -2.59
N GLY A 161 -7.10 5.65 -2.35
CA GLY A 161 -8.22 4.73 -2.49
C GLY A 161 -9.40 5.10 -1.60
N GLN A 162 -9.13 5.52 -0.36
CA GLN A 162 -10.17 6.02 0.54
C GLN A 162 -10.81 7.30 -0.03
N HIS A 163 -10.01 8.30 -0.42
CA HIS A 163 -10.53 9.55 -0.98
C HIS A 163 -11.36 9.33 -2.24
N ALA A 164 -10.91 8.42 -3.12
CA ALA A 164 -11.59 8.07 -4.36
C ALA A 164 -13.01 7.55 -4.11
N LEU A 165 -13.11 6.51 -3.29
CA LEU A 165 -14.37 5.80 -3.08
C LEU A 165 -15.31 6.52 -2.09
N GLU A 166 -14.79 7.31 -1.15
CA GLU A 166 -15.62 8.21 -0.34
C GLU A 166 -16.32 9.25 -1.22
N LYS A 167 -15.62 9.82 -2.21
CA LYS A 167 -16.23 10.77 -3.17
C LYS A 167 -17.23 10.10 -4.10
N LEU A 168 -16.96 8.87 -4.51
CA LEU A 168 -17.83 8.12 -5.41
C LEU A 168 -19.11 7.63 -4.72
N PHE A 169 -18.98 7.00 -3.56
CA PHE A 169 -20.09 6.35 -2.85
C PHE A 169 -20.72 7.22 -1.76
N ARG A 170 -20.11 8.36 -1.42
CA ARG A 170 -20.59 9.31 -0.39
C ARG A 170 -20.76 8.69 1.00
N LYS A 171 -20.03 7.62 1.30
CA LYS A 171 -19.99 6.96 2.61
C LYS A 171 -18.59 7.07 3.19
N LYS A 172 -18.46 7.68 4.37
CA LYS A 172 -17.14 7.95 4.98
C LYS A 172 -16.68 6.88 5.99
N ASN A 173 -17.57 5.98 6.41
CA ASN A 173 -17.29 5.04 7.50
C ASN A 173 -16.83 3.65 7.02
N ILE A 174 -16.67 3.47 5.71
CA ILE A 174 -16.21 2.21 5.11
C ILE A 174 -14.72 2.34 4.82
N PRO A 175 -13.86 1.36 5.18
CA PRO A 175 -12.42 1.40 4.95
C PRO A 175 -12.09 1.06 3.48
N TYR A 176 -12.58 1.87 2.57
CA TYR A 176 -12.37 1.76 1.13
C TYR A 176 -10.90 1.71 0.74
N GLY A 177 -10.04 2.51 1.37
CA GLY A 177 -8.60 2.45 1.15
C GLY A 177 -8.02 1.08 1.45
N GLY A 178 -8.54 0.42 2.49
CA GLY A 178 -8.19 -0.93 2.85
C GLY A 178 -8.64 -1.98 1.84
N ILE A 179 -9.85 -1.80 1.29
CA ILE A 179 -10.34 -2.64 0.20
C ILE A 179 -9.46 -2.49 -1.04
N VAL A 180 -9.11 -1.26 -1.43
CA VAL A 180 -8.26 -1.00 -2.59
C VAL A 180 -6.86 -1.61 -2.40
N VAL A 181 -6.23 -1.43 -1.24
CA VAL A 181 -4.90 -2.02 -1.00
C VAL A 181 -4.94 -3.54 -0.90
N GLY A 182 -6.00 -4.11 -0.32
CA GLY A 182 -6.19 -5.56 -0.27
C GLY A 182 -6.36 -6.17 -1.66
N LEU A 183 -7.10 -5.51 -2.56
CA LEU A 183 -7.29 -5.98 -3.94
C LEU A 183 -6.08 -5.73 -4.85
N THR A 184 -5.19 -4.81 -4.48
CA THR A 184 -3.99 -4.49 -5.27
C THR A 184 -2.77 -5.19 -4.70
N TRP A 185 -2.20 -4.65 -3.63
CA TRP A 185 -1.03 -5.22 -2.96
C TRP A 185 -1.32 -6.59 -2.35
N GLY A 186 -2.47 -6.78 -1.70
CA GLY A 186 -2.82 -8.05 -1.07
C GLY A 186 -2.94 -9.19 -2.09
N LEU A 187 -3.78 -9.04 -3.11
CA LEU A 187 -3.89 -10.03 -4.19
C LEU A 187 -2.61 -10.19 -5.01
N ALA A 188 -1.80 -9.14 -5.17
CA ALA A 188 -0.50 -9.26 -5.85
C ALA A 188 0.42 -10.29 -5.16
N HIS A 189 0.31 -10.45 -3.84
CA HIS A 189 1.09 -11.45 -3.11
C HIS A 189 0.75 -12.89 -3.48
N TRP A 190 -0.47 -13.16 -3.94
CA TRP A 190 -0.77 -14.49 -4.49
C TRP A 190 0.14 -14.80 -5.69
N PHE A 191 0.29 -13.85 -6.61
CA PHE A 191 1.10 -14.05 -7.81
C PHE A 191 2.60 -14.16 -7.50
N THR A 192 3.12 -13.34 -6.59
CA THR A 192 4.57 -13.32 -6.28
C THR A 192 5.00 -14.40 -5.29
N LYS A 193 4.10 -14.88 -4.41
CA LYS A 193 4.38 -15.92 -3.43
C LYS A 193 3.81 -17.30 -3.78
N GLY A 194 3.01 -17.39 -4.85
CA GLY A 194 2.45 -18.64 -5.37
C GLY A 194 1.34 -19.25 -4.50
N SER A 195 0.78 -18.51 -3.53
CA SER A 195 -0.23 -19.02 -2.60
C SER A 195 -1.47 -18.12 -2.55
N ILE A 196 -2.63 -18.70 -2.89
CA ILE A 196 -3.92 -18.00 -2.79
C ILE A 196 -4.22 -17.59 -1.35
N TRP A 197 -3.77 -18.37 -0.37
CA TRP A 197 -3.98 -18.07 1.05
C TRP A 197 -3.27 -16.79 1.46
N ILE A 198 -2.04 -16.57 0.98
CA ILE A 198 -1.29 -15.32 1.22
C ILE A 198 -2.02 -14.12 0.58
N GLY A 199 -2.62 -14.31 -0.60
CA GLY A 199 -3.43 -13.27 -1.23
C GLY A 199 -4.71 -12.92 -0.45
N LEU A 200 -5.43 -13.94 0.04
CA LEU A 200 -6.64 -13.77 0.85
C LEU A 200 -6.33 -13.12 2.20
N GLU A 201 -5.25 -13.54 2.85
CA GLU A 201 -4.72 -12.90 4.05
C GLU A 201 -4.40 -11.43 3.77
N GLY A 202 -3.72 -11.13 2.67
CA GLY A 202 -3.43 -9.77 2.22
C GLY A 202 -4.68 -8.91 2.00
N ILE A 203 -5.80 -9.48 1.54
CA ILE A 203 -7.08 -8.77 1.46
C ILE A 203 -7.60 -8.42 2.86
N VAL A 204 -7.59 -9.38 3.78
CA VAL A 204 -8.06 -9.19 5.16
C VAL A 204 -7.21 -8.13 5.87
N LEU A 205 -5.87 -8.26 5.81
CA LEU A 205 -4.93 -7.29 6.36
C LEU A 205 -5.13 -5.92 5.72
N GLY A 206 -5.31 -5.86 4.39
CA GLY A 206 -5.65 -4.62 3.68
C GLY A 206 -6.84 -3.91 4.29
N PHE A 207 -7.94 -4.63 4.52
CA PHE A 207 -9.12 -4.08 5.18
C PHE A 207 -8.82 -3.54 6.59
N LEU A 208 -8.04 -4.27 7.40
CA LEU A 208 -7.62 -3.83 8.74
C LEU A 208 -6.78 -2.56 8.70
N PHE A 209 -5.83 -2.44 7.77
CA PHE A 209 -5.03 -1.23 7.58
C PHE A 209 -5.89 -0.02 7.17
N GLY A 210 -6.90 -0.24 6.31
CA GLY A 210 -7.88 0.79 5.98
C GLY A 210 -8.70 1.24 7.19
N ALA A 211 -9.07 0.31 8.08
CA ALA A 211 -9.76 0.64 9.33
C ALA A 211 -8.88 1.47 10.27
N ILE A 212 -7.60 1.11 10.41
CA ILE A 212 -6.60 1.91 11.15
C ILE A 212 -6.52 3.33 10.58
N TYR A 213 -6.45 3.50 9.27
CA TYR A 213 -6.46 4.83 8.65
C TYR A 213 -7.68 5.68 9.06
N LEU A 214 -8.87 5.07 9.12
CA LEU A 214 -10.07 5.75 9.58
C LEU A 214 -10.01 6.11 11.07
N PHE A 215 -9.53 5.19 11.92
CA PHE A 215 -9.41 5.40 13.37
C PHE A 215 -8.35 6.44 13.73
N LEU A 216 -7.30 6.56 12.93
CA LEU A 216 -6.25 7.57 13.09
C LEU A 216 -6.63 8.94 12.51
N GLY A 217 -7.89 9.13 12.14
CA GLY A 217 -8.43 10.42 11.70
C GLY A 217 -8.03 10.79 10.28
N ARG A 218 -7.77 9.80 9.43
CA ARG A 218 -7.35 9.97 8.03
C ARG A 218 -6.01 10.68 7.88
N ASP A 219 -5.14 10.56 8.86
CA ASP A 219 -3.85 11.24 8.86
C ASP A 219 -2.74 10.34 8.28
N PHE A 220 -2.13 10.80 7.18
CA PHE A 220 -1.09 10.03 6.50
C PHE A 220 0.07 9.70 7.43
N LYS A 221 0.57 10.66 8.22
CA LYS A 221 1.77 10.45 9.03
C LYS A 221 1.52 9.44 10.14
N LYS A 222 0.38 9.56 10.83
CA LYS A 222 0.01 8.60 11.89
C LYS A 222 -0.17 7.20 11.33
N THR A 223 -0.87 7.09 10.21
CA THR A 223 -1.11 5.81 9.55
C THR A 223 0.20 5.20 9.06
N TYR A 224 1.06 5.97 8.40
CA TYR A 224 2.39 5.53 8.00
C TYR A 224 3.19 4.98 9.20
N LEU A 225 3.22 5.69 10.34
CA LEU A 225 3.96 5.23 11.52
C LEU A 225 3.41 3.92 12.08
N VAL A 226 2.08 3.79 12.20
CA VAL A 226 1.46 2.56 12.71
C VAL A 226 1.66 1.38 11.76
N LEU A 227 1.51 1.61 10.45
CA LEU A 227 1.72 0.56 9.45
C LEU A 227 3.20 0.16 9.35
N ALA A 228 4.13 1.11 9.47
CA ALA A 228 5.56 0.82 9.49
C ALA A 228 5.92 -0.10 10.66
N LEU A 229 5.33 0.13 11.84
CA LEU A 229 5.52 -0.75 12.98
C LEU A 229 5.01 -2.17 12.68
N THR A 230 3.84 -2.31 12.05
CA THR A 230 3.31 -3.65 11.69
C THR A 230 4.12 -4.37 10.62
N PHE A 231 4.87 -3.65 9.79
CA PHE A 231 5.76 -4.27 8.81
C PHE A 231 7.10 -4.70 9.43
N ILE A 232 7.53 -4.03 10.50
CA ILE A 232 8.80 -4.30 11.19
C ILE A 232 8.66 -5.38 12.25
N ILE A 233 7.56 -5.35 13.03
CA ILE A 233 7.34 -6.21 14.21
C ILE A 233 6.55 -7.45 13.83
#